data_AF-A0AAD3X7I1-F1
#
_entry.id   AF-A0AAD3X7I1-F1
#
_cell.length_a   1.000
_cell.length_b   1.000
_cell.length_c   1.000
_cell.angle_alpha   90.00
_cell.angle_beta   90.00
_cell.angle_gamma   90.00
#
_symmetry.space_group_name_H-M   'P 1'
#
loop_
_entity.id
_entity.type
_entity.pdbx_description
1 polymer ?
#
loop_
_entity_poly.entity_id
_entity_poly.type
_entity_poly.pdbx_seq_one_letter_code
_entity_poly.pdbx_strand_id
1 'polypeptide(L)'
;MEWYSASDQASRDRLEDAWSDAGAIDPELCETLLEVARGDVLEYATAETNGEQVTRLLTVLGYPAATISMVVAALGEVDPGTPARYVFAQLQQAKNLFNAGRIVGDTSGPDGFAFVPRPLSREIQKIIRPQSGVARVF
;
A
#
# COMPACT_ATOMS: atom_id res chain seq x y z
N MET A 1 1.04 -8.03 -10.04
CA MET A 1 0.06 -8.70 -9.13
C MET A 1 -1.20 -7.87 -9.16
N GLU A 2 -2.39 -8.45 -9.11
CA GLU A 2 -3.63 -7.68 -9.09
C GLU A 2 -3.96 -7.20 -7.67
N TRP A 3 -4.60 -6.04 -7.53
CA TRP A 3 -5.07 -5.53 -6.24
C TRP A 3 -6.23 -6.38 -5.70
N TYR A 4 -6.43 -6.37 -4.39
CA TYR A 4 -7.65 -6.93 -3.81
C TYR A 4 -8.84 -6.00 -4.08
N SER A 5 -9.98 -6.61 -4.38
CA SER A 5 -11.27 -5.97 -4.65
C SER A 5 -12.38 -6.90 -4.14
N ALA A 6 -13.52 -6.31 -3.77
CA ALA A 6 -14.75 -6.99 -3.39
C ALA A 6 -15.86 -6.80 -4.45
N SER A 7 -15.53 -6.28 -5.63
CA SER A 7 -16.50 -5.90 -6.67
C SER A 7 -17.10 -7.11 -7.42
N ASP A 8 -16.39 -8.23 -7.48
CA ASP A 8 -16.82 -9.46 -8.18
C ASP A 8 -16.55 -10.72 -7.34
N GLN A 9 -17.28 -11.81 -7.63
CA GLN A 9 -17.20 -13.05 -6.85
C GLN A 9 -15.80 -13.68 -6.85
N ALA A 10 -15.10 -13.69 -7.99
CA ALA A 10 -13.78 -14.30 -8.07
C ALA A 10 -12.73 -13.52 -7.26
N SER A 11 -12.86 -12.19 -7.22
CA SER A 11 -12.03 -11.33 -6.37
C SER A 11 -12.35 -11.50 -4.88
N ARG A 12 -13.62 -11.75 -4.54
CA ARG A 12 -14.05 -12.05 -3.16
C ARG A 12 -13.54 -13.39 -2.67
N ASP A 13 -13.59 -14.43 -3.48
CA ASP A 13 -13.05 -15.74 -3.12
C ASP A 13 -11.54 -15.63 -2.81
N ARG A 14 -10.80 -14.90 -3.66
CA ARG A 14 -9.37 -14.60 -3.44
C ARG A 14 -9.12 -13.79 -2.17
N LEU A 15 -10.02 -12.85 -1.87
CA LEU A 15 -9.94 -12.01 -0.68
C LEU A 15 -10.21 -12.82 0.58
N GLU A 16 -11.20 -13.71 0.56
CA GLU A 16 -11.56 -14.58 1.68
C GLU A 16 -10.43 -15.57 2.00
N ASP A 17 -9.77 -16.11 0.98
CA ASP A 17 -8.56 -16.93 1.13
C ASP A 17 -7.42 -16.17 1.84
N ALA A 18 -7.30 -14.85 1.61
CA ALA A 18 -6.25 -14.01 2.19
C ALA A 18 -6.67 -13.32 3.51
N TRP A 19 -7.97 -13.25 3.76
CA TRP A 19 -8.59 -12.60 4.91
C TRP A 19 -9.91 -13.30 5.25
N SER A 20 -9.84 -14.22 6.20
CA SER A 20 -10.97 -15.04 6.64
C SER A 20 -12.20 -14.26 7.10
N ASP A 21 -12.02 -13.05 7.64
CA ASP A 21 -13.15 -12.25 8.12
C ASP A 21 -13.83 -11.48 6.98
N ALA A 22 -13.22 -11.40 5.80
CA ALA A 22 -13.75 -10.62 4.67
C ALA A 22 -15.13 -11.10 4.23
N GLY A 23 -15.40 -12.40 4.30
CA GLY A 23 -16.72 -12.98 3.99
C GLY A 23 -17.83 -12.55 4.94
N ALA A 24 -17.49 -12.07 6.15
CA ALA A 24 -18.45 -11.57 7.14
C ALA A 24 -18.67 -10.06 7.07
N ILE A 25 -17.88 -9.34 6.26
CA ILE A 25 -17.98 -7.89 6.10
C ILE A 25 -18.95 -7.59 4.96
N ASP A 26 -19.74 -6.53 5.12
CA ASP A 26 -20.57 -6.02 4.04
C ASP A 26 -19.70 -5.72 2.78
N PRO A 27 -20.10 -6.19 1.59
CA PRO A 27 -19.33 -6.00 0.35
C PRO A 27 -18.94 -4.55 0.06
N GLU A 28 -19.87 -3.63 0.25
CA GLU A 28 -19.69 -2.21 -0.08
C GLU A 28 -18.70 -1.57 0.90
N LEU A 29 -18.83 -1.92 2.18
CA LEU A 29 -17.85 -1.51 3.19
C LEU A 29 -16.46 -2.11 2.91
N CYS A 30 -16.40 -3.39 2.55
CA CYS A 30 -15.15 -4.08 2.26
C CYS A 30 -14.42 -3.43 1.06
N GLU A 31 -15.15 -3.13 0.00
CA GLU A 31 -14.63 -2.41 -1.17
C GLU A 31 -14.11 -1.02 -0.77
N THR A 32 -14.90 -0.26 -0.01
CA THR A 32 -14.51 1.07 0.47
C THR A 32 -13.19 1.02 1.25
N LEU A 33 -13.03 0.03 2.14
CA LEU A 33 -11.79 -0.14 2.92
C LEU A 33 -10.59 -0.47 2.03
N LEU A 34 -10.78 -1.31 1.01
CA LEU A 34 -9.73 -1.68 0.06
C LEU A 34 -9.32 -0.52 -0.84
N GLU A 35 -10.27 0.33 -1.25
CA GLU A 35 -10.01 1.52 -2.05
C GLU A 35 -9.25 2.58 -1.25
N VAL A 36 -9.68 2.88 -0.02
CA VAL A 36 -8.98 3.81 0.87
C VAL A 36 -7.57 3.32 1.15
N ALA A 37 -7.42 2.03 1.50
CA ALA A 37 -6.11 1.43 1.74
C ALA A 37 -5.19 1.50 0.51
N ARG A 38 -5.74 1.33 -0.69
CA ARG A 38 -4.98 1.49 -1.95
C ARG A 38 -4.52 2.94 -2.12
N GLY A 39 -5.39 3.90 -1.86
CA GLY A 39 -5.06 5.33 -1.88
C GLY A 39 -3.89 5.66 -0.95
N ASP A 40 -3.99 5.26 0.33
CA ASP A 40 -2.95 5.48 1.33
C ASP A 40 -1.59 4.88 0.89
N VAL A 41 -1.60 3.65 0.36
CA VAL A 41 -0.39 2.95 -0.10
C VAL A 41 0.24 3.68 -1.27
N LEU A 42 -0.54 4.15 -2.24
CA LEU A 42 -0.04 4.87 -3.41
C LEU A 42 0.46 6.28 -3.05
N GLU A 43 -0.24 6.98 -2.17
CA GLU A 43 0.19 8.28 -1.64
C GLU A 43 1.53 8.13 -0.90
N TYR A 44 1.65 7.13 -0.03
CA TYR A 44 2.91 6.86 0.65
C TYR A 44 3.98 6.28 -0.29
N ALA A 45 3.63 5.57 -1.36
CA ALA A 45 4.63 5.10 -2.33
C ALA A 45 5.22 6.27 -3.14
N THR A 46 4.39 7.24 -3.54
CA THR A 46 4.79 8.40 -4.35
C THR A 46 5.57 9.46 -3.57
N ALA A 47 5.41 9.52 -2.25
CA ALA A 47 6.12 10.49 -1.40
C ALA A 47 7.67 10.30 -1.32
N GLU A 48 8.27 9.41 -2.10
CA GLU A 48 9.71 9.35 -2.39
C GLU A 48 9.77 9.18 -3.89
N THR A 49 10.03 10.28 -4.60
CA THR A 49 10.03 10.23 -6.06
C THR A 49 11.06 9.21 -6.52
N ASN A 50 10.70 8.31 -7.44
CA ASN A 50 11.67 7.39 -8.06
C ASN A 50 12.91 8.14 -8.59
N GLY A 51 12.73 9.42 -8.94
CA GLY A 51 13.81 10.37 -9.23
C GLY A 51 14.85 10.52 -8.12
N GLU A 52 14.48 10.58 -6.84
CA GLU A 52 15.43 10.66 -5.72
C GLU A 52 16.22 9.36 -5.52
N GLN A 53 15.56 8.20 -5.62
CA GLN A 53 16.23 6.91 -5.51
C GLN A 53 17.24 6.69 -6.65
N VAL A 54 16.83 7.00 -7.89
CA VAL A 54 17.68 6.93 -9.09
C VAL A 54 18.79 7.97 -9.03
N THR A 55 18.49 9.19 -8.58
CA THR A 55 19.49 10.25 -8.34
C THR A 55 20.55 9.77 -7.35
N ARG A 56 20.14 9.18 -6.22
CA ARG A 56 21.06 8.65 -5.21
C ARG A 56 21.92 7.53 -5.79
N LEU A 57 21.33 6.57 -6.49
CA LEU A 57 22.05 5.44 -7.08
C LEU A 57 23.08 5.91 -8.12
N LEU A 58 22.66 6.74 -9.08
CA LEU A 58 23.55 7.22 -10.15
C LEU A 58 24.65 8.14 -9.62
N THR A 59 24.37 8.90 -8.54
CA THR A 59 25.39 9.67 -7.83
C THR A 59 26.45 8.75 -7.20
N VAL A 60 26.03 7.67 -6.53
CA VAL A 60 26.94 6.67 -5.94
C VAL A 60 27.78 5.96 -7.01
N LEU A 61 27.20 5.74 -8.20
CA LEU A 61 27.88 5.14 -9.34
C LEU A 61 28.77 6.11 -10.13
N GLY A 62 28.81 7.39 -9.75
CA GLY A 62 29.71 8.40 -10.34
C GLY A 62 29.25 9.00 -11.67
N TYR A 63 27.96 8.91 -12.00
CA TYR A 63 27.43 9.52 -13.22
C TYR A 63 27.43 11.06 -13.13
N PRO A 64 27.65 11.78 -14.25
CA PRO A 64 27.57 13.24 -14.28
C PRO A 64 26.15 13.75 -13.97
N ALA A 65 26.04 14.88 -13.26
CA ALA A 65 24.75 15.47 -12.87
C ALA A 65 23.80 15.76 -14.05
N ALA A 66 24.34 16.10 -15.23
CA ALA A 66 23.55 16.30 -16.45
C ALA A 66 22.89 15.00 -16.93
N THR A 67 23.61 13.87 -16.84
CA THR A 67 23.09 12.54 -17.18
C THR A 67 22.04 12.09 -16.17
N ILE A 68 22.27 12.33 -14.89
CA ILE A 68 21.31 12.01 -13.82
C ILE A 68 20.00 12.78 -14.07
N SER A 69 20.10 14.08 -14.33
CA SER A 69 18.93 14.94 -14.60
C SER A 69 18.15 14.47 -15.83
N MET A 70 18.85 14.07 -16.89
CA MET A 70 18.23 13.53 -18.10
C MET A 70 17.53 12.20 -17.85
N VAL A 71 18.14 11.29 -17.08
CA VAL A 71 17.56 9.99 -16.73
C VAL A 71 16.35 10.15 -15.81
N VAL A 72 16.42 11.01 -14.80
CA VAL A 72 15.29 11.30 -13.89
C VAL A 72 14.12 11.94 -14.63
N ALA A 73 14.39 12.84 -15.58
CA ALA A 73 13.36 13.44 -16.43
C ALA A 73 12.75 12.42 -17.41
N ALA A 74 13.54 11.48 -17.94
CA ALA A 74 13.08 10.42 -18.83
C ALA A 74 12.28 9.34 -18.09
N LEU A 75 12.57 9.09 -16.81
CA LEU A 75 11.86 8.17 -15.93
C LEU A 75 10.58 8.77 -15.32
N GLY A 76 9.98 9.79 -15.96
CA GLY A 76 8.71 10.36 -15.53
C GLY A 76 7.70 9.28 -15.11
N GLU A 77 6.88 9.59 -14.10
CA GLU A 77 5.98 8.69 -13.35
C GLU A 77 6.10 7.23 -13.77
N VAL A 78 7.06 6.52 -13.18
CA VAL A 78 7.13 5.06 -13.32
C VAL A 78 5.74 4.56 -12.95
N ASP A 79 5.04 3.94 -13.89
CA ASP A 79 3.91 3.07 -13.64
C ASP A 79 4.50 1.68 -13.37
N PRO A 80 4.86 1.35 -12.10
CA PRO A 80 5.22 0.00 -11.79
C PRO A 80 3.91 -0.79 -11.84
N GLY A 81 3.78 -1.70 -12.81
CA GLY A 81 2.79 -2.76 -12.68
C GLY A 81 2.80 -3.28 -11.23
N THR A 82 1.62 -3.35 -10.59
CA THR A 82 1.51 -3.31 -9.13
C THR A 82 2.44 -4.32 -8.42
N PRO A 83 3.44 -3.83 -7.66
CA PRO A 83 4.33 -4.68 -6.88
C PRO A 83 3.54 -5.50 -5.86
N ALA A 84 3.88 -6.78 -5.69
CA ALA A 84 3.21 -7.67 -4.73
C ALA A 84 3.24 -7.12 -3.29
N ARG A 85 4.30 -6.39 -2.92
CA ARG A 85 4.42 -5.70 -1.63
C ARG A 85 3.35 -4.62 -1.41
N TYR A 86 2.87 -3.97 -2.48
CA TYR A 86 1.82 -2.96 -2.39
C TYR A 86 0.46 -3.62 -2.21
N VAL A 87 0.19 -4.71 -2.94
CA VAL A 87 -1.03 -5.52 -2.74
C VAL A 87 -1.12 -6.05 -1.31
N PHE A 88 -0.01 -6.53 -0.76
CA PHE A 88 0.07 -6.95 0.64
C PHE A 88 -0.12 -5.77 1.62
N ALA A 89 0.48 -4.61 1.34
CA ALA A 89 0.31 -3.39 2.14
C ALA A 89 -1.15 -2.90 2.16
N GLN A 90 -1.85 -2.94 1.02
CA GLN A 90 -3.27 -2.61 0.91
C GLN A 90 -4.09 -3.53 1.82
N LEU A 91 -3.89 -4.84 1.73
CA LEU A 91 -4.62 -5.80 2.57
C LEU A 91 -4.39 -5.54 4.07
N GLN A 92 -3.15 -5.27 4.46
CA GLN A 92 -2.82 -5.00 5.86
C GLN A 92 -3.43 -3.68 6.36
N GLN A 93 -3.47 -2.64 5.53
CA GLN A 93 -4.09 -1.36 5.86
C GLN A 93 -5.61 -1.49 5.95
N ALA A 94 -6.26 -2.23 5.05
CA ALA A 94 -7.70 -2.50 5.10
C ALA A 94 -8.08 -3.23 6.40
N LYS A 95 -7.30 -4.24 6.81
CA LYS A 95 -7.46 -4.93 8.11
C LYS A 95 -7.32 -3.96 9.29
N ASN A 96 -6.37 -3.04 9.26
CA ASN A 96 -6.18 -2.04 10.32
C ASN A 96 -7.37 -1.08 10.43
N LEU A 97 -7.89 -0.59 9.30
CA LEU A 97 -9.05 0.29 9.23
C LEU A 97 -10.31 -0.42 9.76
N PHE A 98 -10.53 -1.67 9.34
CA PHE A 98 -11.64 -2.49 9.83
C PHE A 98 -11.59 -2.69 11.34
N ASN A 99 -10.45 -3.13 11.86
CA ASN A 99 -10.26 -3.36 13.29
C ASN A 99 -10.41 -2.07 14.11
N ALA A 100 -9.93 -0.94 13.60
CA ALA A 100 -10.09 0.35 14.26
C ALA A 100 -11.56 0.77 14.37
N GLY A 101 -12.34 0.58 13.30
CA GLY A 101 -13.76 0.89 13.31
C GLY A 101 -14.59 -0.01 14.22
N ARG A 102 -14.20 -1.29 14.33
CA ARG A 102 -14.84 -2.27 15.22
C ARG A 102 -14.61 -1.97 16.71
N ILE A 103 -13.41 -1.51 17.07
CA ILE A 103 -13.05 -1.20 18.47
C ILE A 103 -13.77 0.06 18.98
N VAL A 104 -14.00 1.05 18.12
CA VAL A 104 -14.73 2.28 18.48
C VAL A 104 -16.25 2.04 18.54
N GLY A 105 -16.75 1.02 17.83
CA GLY A 105 -18.17 0.65 17.74
C GLY A 105 -18.81 0.04 18.99
N ASP A 106 -18.15 0.04 20.16
CA ASP A 106 -18.74 -0.45 21.43
C ASP A 106 -19.88 0.46 21.96
N THR A 107 -20.13 1.60 21.28
CA THR A 107 -21.40 2.34 21.39
C THR A 107 -22.29 1.97 20.20
N SER A 108 -23.05 0.89 20.36
CA SER A 108 -23.85 0.24 19.32
C SER A 108 -24.90 1.16 18.68
N GLY A 109 -24.59 1.75 17.53
CA GLY A 109 -25.58 2.09 16.52
C GLY A 109 -26.00 0.83 15.74
N PRO A 110 -27.14 0.84 15.02
CA PRO A 110 -27.70 -0.34 14.36
C PRO A 110 -26.77 -1.03 13.36
N ASP A 111 -25.74 -0.34 12.86
CA ASP A 111 -24.79 -0.86 11.85
C ASP A 111 -23.39 -1.22 12.40
N GLY A 112 -23.13 -1.07 13.71
CA GLY A 112 -21.96 -1.62 14.42
C GLY A 112 -20.54 -1.21 13.99
N PHE A 113 -20.37 -0.44 12.90
CA PHE A 113 -19.09 -0.01 12.37
C PHE A 113 -19.03 1.52 12.22
N ALA A 114 -17.96 2.13 12.73
CA ALA A 114 -17.64 3.53 12.47
C ALA A 114 -16.33 3.61 11.68
N PHE A 115 -16.33 4.31 10.53
CA PHE A 115 -15.10 4.52 9.78
C PHE A 115 -14.14 5.42 10.58
N VAL A 116 -12.97 4.88 10.94
CA VAL A 116 -11.92 5.61 11.66
C VAL A 116 -10.69 5.67 10.77
N PRO A 117 -10.34 6.84 10.20
CA PRO A 117 -9.14 6.96 9.40
C PRO A 117 -7.91 6.69 10.28
N ARG A 118 -7.01 5.83 9.78
CA ARG A 118 -5.75 5.50 10.44
C ARG A 118 -4.59 5.77 9.49
N PRO A 119 -3.55 6.50 9.92
CA PRO A 119 -2.34 6.59 9.12
C PRO A 119 -1.71 5.19 8.96
N LEU A 120 -0.98 4.98 7.87
CA LEU A 120 -0.24 3.74 7.64
C LEU A 120 0.69 3.44 8.81
N SER A 121 0.65 2.20 9.30
CA SER A 121 1.55 1.78 10.38
C SER A 121 3.02 1.80 9.91
N ARG A 122 3.96 1.97 10.86
CA ARG A 122 5.40 1.94 10.54
C ARG A 122 5.83 0.63 9.87
N GLU A 123 5.15 -0.48 10.15
CA GLU A 123 5.42 -1.77 9.52
C GLU A 123 4.98 -1.77 8.05
N ILE A 124 3.77 -1.28 7.76
CA ILE A 124 3.28 -1.14 6.39
C ILE A 124 4.17 -0.17 5.59
N GLN A 125 4.57 0.94 6.21
CA GLN A 125 5.51 1.88 5.60
C GLN A 125 6.85 1.22 5.22
N LYS A 126 7.39 0.32 6.07
CA LYS A 126 8.61 -0.45 5.77
C LYS A 126 8.40 -1.52 4.70
N ILE A 127 7.20 -2.07 4.58
CA ILE A 127 6.85 -3.00 3.48
C ILE A 127 6.81 -2.26 2.16
N ILE A 128 6.20 -1.07 2.12
CA ILE A 128 6.12 -0.23 0.92
C ILE A 128 7.53 0.24 0.54
N ARG A 129 8.33 0.67 1.53
CA ARG A 129 9.70 1.17 1.38
C ARG A 129 10.68 0.39 2.27
N PRO A 130 11.16 -0.78 1.82
CA PRO A 130 12.16 -1.52 2.57
C PRO A 130 13.44 -0.69 2.67
N GLN A 131 13.84 -0.34 3.89
CA GLN A 131 15.13 0.25 4.16
C GLN A 131 16.19 -0.81 3.89
N SER A 132 16.80 -0.77 2.71
CA SER A 132 17.88 -1.65 2.32
C SER A 132 19.08 -1.44 3.27
N GLY A 133 19.19 -2.31 4.26
CA GLY A 133 20.40 -2.54 5.02
C GLY A 133 21.05 -3.82 4.50
N VAL A 134 21.59 -3.81 3.28
CA VAL A 134 22.48 -4.90 2.87
C VAL A 134 23.73 -4.80 3.72
N ALA A 135 23.86 -5.65 4.73
CA ALA A 135 25.16 -5.94 5.30
C ALA A 135 26.02 -6.51 4.16
N ARG A 136 27.03 -5.75 3.73
CA ARG A 136 28.12 -6.27 2.90
C ARG A 136 28.85 -7.31 3.73
N VAL A 137 28.54 -8.58 3.50
CA VAL A 137 29.40 -9.67 3.94
C VAL A 137 30.52 -9.72 2.91
N PHE A 138 31.71 -9.31 3.35
CA PHE A 138 32.97 -9.39 2.61
C PHE A 138 33.47 -10.83 2.57
#